data_AF-A1S7Y8-F1
#
_entry.id   AF-A1S7Y8-F1
#
_cell.length_a   1.000
_cell.length_b   1.000
_cell.length_c   1.000
_cell.angle_alpha   90.00
_cell.angle_beta   90.00
_cell.angle_gamma   90.00
#
_symmetry.space_group_name_H-M   'P 1'
#
loop_
_entity.id
_entity.type
_entity.pdbx_description
1 polymer ?
#
loop_
_entity_poly.entity_id
_entity_poly.type
_entity_poly.pdbx_seq_one_letter_code
_entity_poly.pdbx_strand_id
1 'polypeptide(L)'
;MNTEDDWAAAMAEQALEEAKAAEFEELKDETKPLSSEEAAKLDAILDIPVTISMEVGRSYISIRNLLQLNQGSVVELDRVAGEPLDVMVNGTLIAHGEVVVVNDKFGIRLTDVISQTERIKKLK
;
A
#
# COMPACT_ATOMS: atom_id res chain seq x y z
N MET A 1 63.38 20.43 14.79
CA MET A 1 61.98 20.07 15.08
C MET A 1 61.45 19.47 13.81
N ASN A 2 61.30 18.13 13.77
CA ASN A 2 60.99 17.38 12.56
C ASN A 2 59.46 17.24 12.46
N THR A 3 58.83 17.91 11.50
CA THR A 3 57.38 17.91 11.25
C THR A 3 56.85 16.60 10.67
N GLU A 4 57.74 15.64 10.40
CA GLU A 4 57.39 14.32 9.86
C GLU A 4 56.94 13.32 10.94
N ASP A 5 57.35 13.51 12.20
CA ASP A 5 56.98 12.63 13.31
C ASP A 5 55.54 12.86 13.80
N ASP A 6 55.05 14.11 13.75
CA ASP A 6 53.66 14.45 14.14
C ASP A 6 52.63 13.88 13.15
N TRP A 7 52.97 13.82 11.87
CA TRP A 7 52.12 13.17 10.85
C TRP A 7 52.16 11.65 10.95
N ALA A 8 53.30 11.07 11.31
CA ALA A 8 53.42 9.64 11.55
C ALA A 8 52.59 9.18 12.76
N ALA A 9 52.55 9.98 13.83
CA ALA A 9 51.75 9.69 15.02
C ALA A 9 50.24 9.78 14.75
N ALA A 10 49.77 10.82 14.04
CA ALA A 10 48.35 10.97 13.71
C ALA A 10 47.81 9.88 12.76
N MET A 11 48.65 9.40 11.84
CA MET A 11 48.31 8.30 10.93
C MET A 11 48.32 6.94 11.62
N ALA A 12 49.18 6.76 12.64
CA ALA A 12 49.20 5.54 13.45
C ALA A 12 47.96 5.42 14.34
N GLU A 13 47.38 6.54 14.79
CA GLU A 13 46.17 6.57 15.61
C GLU A 13 44.91 6.22 14.80
N GLN A 14 44.83 6.65 13.53
CA GLN A 14 43.73 6.27 12.61
C GLN A 14 43.79 4.80 12.16
N ALA A 15 44.96 4.15 12.24
CA ALA A 15 45.11 2.75 11.84
C ALA A 15 44.60 1.75 12.90
N LEU A 16 44.39 2.19 14.15
CA LEU A 16 43.90 1.34 15.25
C LEU A 16 42.37 1.28 15.36
N GLU A 17 41.67 2.19 14.67
CA GLU A 17 40.21 2.18 14.60
C GLU A 17 39.78 1.39 13.35
N GLU A 18 40.14 0.10 13.35
CA GLU A 18 39.68 -0.89 12.38
C GLU A 18 38.15 -0.82 12.32
N ALA A 19 37.64 -0.32 11.19
CA ALA A 19 36.24 -0.33 10.87
C ALA A 19 35.73 -1.78 10.96
N LYS A 20 35.02 -2.07 12.06
CA LYS A 20 34.43 -3.38 12.31
C LYS A 20 33.33 -3.59 11.26
N ALA A 21 33.60 -4.45 10.28
CA ALA A 21 32.61 -4.84 9.29
C ALA A 21 31.37 -5.37 10.05
N ALA A 22 30.24 -4.71 9.87
CA ALA A 22 28.98 -5.17 10.43
C ALA A 22 28.62 -6.50 9.77
N GLU A 23 28.60 -7.58 10.54
CA GLU A 23 28.03 -8.84 10.12
C GLU A 23 26.52 -8.64 10.03
N PHE A 24 26.00 -8.56 8.80
CA PHE A 24 24.57 -8.57 8.56
C PHE A 24 24.05 -9.98 8.86
N GLU A 25 23.11 -10.09 9.79
CA GLU A 25 22.33 -11.31 9.96
C GLU A 25 21.58 -11.60 8.65
N GLU A 26 21.81 -12.78 8.07
CA GLU A 26 21.02 -13.27 6.95
C GLU A 26 19.55 -13.33 7.36
N LEU A 27 18.71 -12.56 6.66
CA LEU A 27 17.26 -12.60 6.79
C LEU A 27 16.80 -14.03 6.44
N LYS A 28 16.54 -14.83 7.47
CA LYS A 28 15.91 -16.13 7.30
C LYS A 28 14.48 -15.89 6.82
N ASP A 29 14.17 -16.41 5.64
CA ASP A 29 12.82 -16.40 5.10
C ASP A 29 11.94 -17.29 5.98
N GLU A 30 11.22 -16.68 6.93
CA GLU A 30 10.29 -17.36 7.84
C GLU A 30 8.95 -17.70 7.17
N THR A 31 8.82 -17.57 5.85
CA THR A 31 7.63 -18.03 5.14
C THR A 31 7.59 -19.56 5.17
N LYS A 32 6.85 -20.12 6.14
CA LYS A 32 6.48 -21.53 6.13
C LYS A 32 5.77 -21.83 4.80
N PRO A 33 6.22 -22.83 4.02
CA PRO A 33 5.47 -23.26 2.85
C PRO A 33 4.07 -23.71 3.29
N LEU A 34 3.06 -23.26 2.55
CA LEU A 34 1.66 -23.61 2.78
C LEU A 34 1.50 -25.14 2.78
N SER A 35 0.81 -25.70 3.77
CA SER A 35 0.47 -27.13 3.75
C SER A 35 -0.51 -27.44 2.62
N SER A 36 -0.53 -28.70 2.17
CA SER A 36 -1.42 -29.14 1.09
C SER A 36 -2.91 -28.89 1.39
N GLU A 37 -3.30 -28.94 2.68
CA GLU A 37 -4.67 -28.62 3.12
C GLU A 37 -4.96 -27.12 3.07
N GLU A 38 -3.99 -26.26 3.40
CA GLU A 38 -4.12 -24.81 3.29
C GLU A 38 -4.18 -24.37 1.82
N ALA A 39 -3.39 -25.00 0.94
CA ALA A 39 -3.43 -24.76 -0.49
C ALA A 39 -4.81 -25.14 -1.07
N ALA A 40 -5.34 -26.31 -0.74
CA ALA A 40 -6.67 -26.75 -1.20
C ALA A 40 -7.82 -25.86 -0.68
N LYS A 41 -7.72 -25.35 0.56
CA LYS A 41 -8.67 -24.38 1.09
C LYS A 41 -8.57 -23.02 0.41
N LEU A 42 -7.36 -22.60 0.05
CA LEU A 42 -7.15 -21.37 -0.69
C LEU A 42 -7.76 -21.48 -2.08
N ASP A 43 -7.53 -22.60 -2.79
CA ASP A 43 -8.12 -22.88 -4.11
C ASP A 43 -9.65 -22.78 -4.10
N ALA A 44 -10.31 -23.30 -3.06
CA ALA A 44 -11.76 -23.17 -2.90
C ALA A 44 -12.25 -21.72 -2.69
N ILE A 45 -11.42 -20.85 -2.12
CA ILE A 45 -11.75 -19.43 -1.88
C ILE A 45 -11.53 -18.57 -3.13
N LEU A 46 -10.63 -18.97 -4.04
CA LEU A 46 -10.28 -18.19 -5.23
C LEU A 46 -11.48 -17.95 -6.17
N ASP A 47 -12.45 -18.86 -6.19
CA ASP A 47 -13.63 -18.78 -7.06
C ASP A 47 -14.81 -17.97 -6.46
N ILE A 48 -14.66 -17.42 -5.26
CA ILE A 48 -15.74 -16.65 -4.61
C ILE A 48 -15.89 -15.30 -5.32
N PRO A 49 -17.07 -14.98 -5.88
CA PRO A 49 -17.29 -13.69 -6.54
C PRO A 49 -17.29 -12.55 -5.52
N VAL A 50 -16.63 -11.45 -5.86
CA VAL A 50 -16.56 -10.23 -5.03
C VAL A 50 -17.04 -9.01 -5.80
N THR A 51 -17.60 -8.03 -5.09
CA THR A 51 -17.97 -6.74 -5.69
C THR A 51 -16.82 -5.77 -5.53
N ILE A 52 -16.34 -5.24 -6.66
CA ILE A 52 -15.39 -4.14 -6.71
C ILE A 52 -16.14 -2.83 -7.01
N SER A 53 -15.85 -1.79 -6.25
CA SER A 53 -16.39 -0.44 -6.46
C SER A 53 -15.27 0.57 -6.45
N MET A 54 -15.46 1.67 -7.18
CA MET A 54 -14.56 2.82 -7.13
C MET A 54 -15.33 4.01 -6.60
N GLU A 55 -14.78 4.67 -5.59
CA GLU A 55 -15.44 5.78 -4.90
C GLU A 55 -14.81 7.11 -5.32
N VAL A 56 -15.65 8.05 -5.75
CA VAL A 56 -15.22 9.43 -6.03
C VAL A 56 -14.88 10.16 -4.72
N GLY A 57 -15.61 9.87 -3.64
CA GLY A 57 -15.43 10.45 -2.31
C GLY A 57 -16.63 10.17 -1.42
N ARG A 58 -16.54 10.57 -0.15
CA ARG A 58 -17.59 10.40 0.86
C ARG A 58 -17.99 11.76 1.42
N SER A 59 -19.17 11.82 2.04
CA SER A 59 -19.60 13.02 2.75
C SER A 59 -20.56 12.64 3.86
N TYR A 60 -20.44 13.29 5.01
CA TYR A 60 -21.34 13.11 6.14
C TYR A 60 -22.28 14.31 6.21
N ILE A 61 -23.56 14.08 5.95
CA ILE A 61 -24.60 15.11 6.05
C ILE A 61 -25.66 14.72 7.09
N SER A 62 -26.29 15.71 7.70
CA SER A 62 -27.40 15.45 8.64
C SER A 62 -28.61 14.89 7.89
N ILE A 63 -29.45 14.10 8.59
CA ILE A 63 -30.71 13.58 8.04
C ILE A 63 -31.60 14.72 7.51
N ARG A 64 -31.59 15.88 8.19
CA ARG A 64 -32.33 17.07 7.73
C ARG A 64 -31.87 17.51 6.34
N ASN A 65 -30.56 17.61 6.11
CA ASN A 65 -30.01 18.04 4.82
C ASN A 65 -30.26 16.98 3.73
N LEU A 66 -30.16 15.69 4.09
CA LEU A 66 -30.45 14.58 3.18
C LEU A 66 -31.89 14.66 2.63
N LEU A 67 -32.88 14.91 3.51
CA LEU A 67 -34.28 15.03 3.11
C LEU A 67 -34.60 16.30 2.28
N GLN A 68 -33.67 17.26 2.23
CA GLN A 68 -33.81 18.49 1.44
C GLN A 68 -33.16 18.39 0.05
N LEU A 69 -32.45 17.30 -0.25
CA LEU A 69 -31.84 17.10 -1.56
C LEU A 69 -32.93 16.94 -2.64
N ASN A 70 -32.75 17.64 -3.74
CA ASN A 70 -33.65 17.63 -4.89
C ASN A 70 -32.84 17.53 -6.19
N GLN A 71 -33.52 17.38 -7.32
CA GLN A 71 -32.86 17.42 -8.63
C GLN A 71 -32.06 18.71 -8.77
N GLY A 72 -30.77 18.58 -9.07
CA GLY A 72 -29.84 19.72 -9.20
C GLY A 72 -29.13 20.12 -7.91
N SER A 73 -29.41 19.48 -6.76
CA SER A 73 -28.60 19.65 -5.56
C SER A 73 -27.17 19.15 -5.79
N VAL A 74 -26.20 19.90 -5.29
CA VAL A 74 -24.77 19.54 -5.32
C VAL A 74 -24.32 19.20 -3.90
N VAL A 75 -23.68 18.05 -3.72
CA VAL A 75 -23.12 17.62 -2.44
C VAL A 75 -21.61 17.63 -2.56
N GLU A 76 -20.96 18.38 -1.68
CA GLU A 76 -19.51 18.40 -1.57
C GLU A 76 -19.02 17.12 -0.90
N LEU A 77 -17.94 16.54 -1.45
CA LEU A 77 -17.29 15.35 -0.94
C LEU A 77 -16.00 15.72 -0.21
N ASP A 78 -15.52 14.83 0.64
CA ASP A 78 -14.31 15.00 1.46
C ASP A 78 -12.99 14.92 0.67
N ARG A 79 -13.02 14.52 -0.60
CA ARG A 79 -11.86 14.34 -1.45
C ARG A 79 -11.53 15.56 -2.29
N VAL A 80 -10.23 15.86 -2.42
CA VAL A 80 -9.72 16.92 -3.29
C VAL A 80 -9.63 16.45 -4.74
N ALA A 81 -10.00 17.32 -5.68
CA ALA A 81 -9.89 17.00 -7.10
C ALA A 81 -8.44 16.74 -7.53
N GLY A 82 -8.25 15.72 -8.37
CA GLY A 82 -6.94 15.34 -8.91
C GLY A 82 -6.21 14.26 -8.12
N GLU A 83 -6.69 13.89 -6.94
CA GLU A 83 -6.21 12.70 -6.23
C GLU A 83 -6.74 11.41 -6.89
N PRO A 84 -5.99 10.31 -6.87
CA PRO A 84 -6.48 9.02 -7.36
C PRO A 84 -7.70 8.59 -6.54
N LEU A 85 -8.60 7.83 -7.17
CA LEU A 85 -9.83 7.35 -6.56
C LEU A 85 -9.61 6.06 -5.77
N ASP A 86 -10.42 5.85 -4.74
CA ASP A 86 -10.34 4.64 -3.92
C ASP A 86 -11.02 3.48 -4.63
N VAL A 87 -10.34 2.34 -4.63
CA VAL A 87 -10.88 1.08 -5.13
C VAL A 87 -11.15 0.18 -3.94
N MET A 88 -12.41 -0.18 -3.78
CA MET A 88 -12.95 -0.91 -2.65
C MET A 88 -13.39 -2.29 -3.10
N VAL A 89 -13.20 -3.30 -2.24
CA VAL A 89 -13.79 -4.63 -2.39
C VAL A 89 -14.58 -4.93 -1.13
N ASN A 90 -15.89 -5.18 -1.28
CA ASN A 90 -16.81 -5.39 -0.15
C ASN A 90 -16.70 -4.32 0.96
N GLY A 91 -16.44 -3.05 0.58
CA GLY A 91 -16.29 -1.94 1.53
C GLY A 91 -14.89 -1.77 2.12
N THR A 92 -13.91 -2.59 1.72
CA THR A 92 -12.53 -2.51 2.18
C THR A 92 -11.60 -1.92 1.13
N LEU A 93 -10.78 -0.93 1.51
CA LEU A 93 -9.80 -0.29 0.61
C LEU A 93 -8.67 -1.26 0.27
N ILE A 94 -8.54 -1.55 -1.03
CA ILE A 94 -7.52 -2.46 -1.58
C ILE A 94 -6.51 -1.78 -2.51
N ALA A 95 -6.87 -0.65 -3.10
CA ALA A 95 -6.08 0.01 -4.12
C ALA A 95 -6.53 1.46 -4.33
N HIS A 96 -5.69 2.22 -5.03
CA HIS A 96 -6.03 3.49 -5.64
C HIS A 96 -5.99 3.35 -7.17
N GLY A 97 -6.74 4.19 -7.87
CA GLY A 97 -6.79 4.12 -9.33
C GLY A 97 -7.42 5.33 -10.00
N GLU A 98 -7.50 5.26 -11.32
CA GLU A 98 -8.10 6.28 -12.17
C GLU A 98 -9.18 5.69 -13.08
N VAL A 99 -10.19 6.50 -13.39
CA VAL A 99 -11.22 6.15 -14.37
C VAL A 99 -10.60 6.20 -15.76
N VAL A 100 -10.70 5.09 -16.48
CA VAL A 100 -10.33 5.02 -17.90
C VAL A 100 -11.54 4.63 -18.73
N VAL A 101 -11.50 4.89 -20.04
CA VAL A 101 -12.52 4.40 -20.97
C VAL A 101 -11.88 3.32 -21.84
N VAL A 102 -12.52 2.16 -21.90
CA VAL A 102 -12.10 1.01 -22.72
C VAL A 102 -13.32 0.48 -23.45
N ASN A 103 -13.29 0.48 -24.79
CA ASN A 103 -14.40 0.03 -25.64
C ASN A 103 -15.74 0.72 -25.27
N ASP A 104 -15.72 2.05 -25.17
CA ASP A 104 -16.87 2.89 -24.78
C ASP A 104 -17.50 2.56 -23.40
N LYS A 105 -16.77 1.81 -22.57
CA LYS A 105 -17.15 1.50 -21.19
C LYS A 105 -16.16 2.09 -20.22
N PHE A 106 -16.64 2.41 -19.02
CA PHE A 106 -15.77 2.77 -17.91
C PHE A 106 -14.95 1.56 -17.47
N GLY A 107 -13.67 1.81 -17.18
CA GLY A 107 -12.73 0.88 -16.58
C GLY A 107 -11.97 1.56 -15.44
N ILE A 108 -11.26 0.75 -14.66
CA ILE A 108 -10.44 1.20 -13.55
C ILE A 108 -8.99 0.82 -13.89
N ARG A 109 -8.10 1.81 -13.96
CA ARG A 109 -6.65 1.56 -13.98
C ARG A 109 -6.12 1.72 -12.56
N LEU A 110 -5.58 0.64 -12.01
CA LEU A 110 -4.98 0.66 -10.68
C LEU A 110 -3.63 1.38 -10.74
N THR A 111 -3.42 2.33 -9.84
CA THR A 111 -2.16 3.09 -9.70
C THR A 111 -1.31 2.56 -8.56
N ASP A 112 -1.94 2.20 -7.44
CA ASP A 112 -1.29 1.62 -6.26
C ASP A 112 -2.19 0.53 -5.68
N VAL A 113 -1.62 -0.63 -5.30
CA VAL A 113 -2.38 -1.82 -4.90
C VAL A 113 -1.67 -2.52 -3.74
N ILE A 114 -2.42 -2.83 -2.69
CA ILE A 114 -1.86 -3.56 -1.54
C ILE A 114 -1.47 -5.00 -1.94
N SER A 115 -0.55 -5.59 -1.17
CA SER A 115 -0.03 -6.93 -1.45
C SER A 115 -1.14 -7.99 -1.46
N GLN A 116 -0.91 -9.11 -2.15
CA GLN A 116 -1.89 -10.21 -2.18
C GLN A 116 -2.17 -10.78 -0.79
N THR A 117 -1.14 -10.91 0.04
CA THR A 117 -1.25 -11.37 1.43
C THR A 117 -2.10 -10.42 2.26
N GLU A 118 -1.95 -9.10 2.09
CA GLU A 118 -2.79 -8.11 2.79
C GLU A 118 -4.22 -8.12 2.30
N ARG A 119 -4.47 -8.32 1.00
CA ARG A 119 -5.84 -8.46 0.45
C ARG A 119 -6.56 -9.62 1.12
N ILE A 120 -5.94 -10.79 1.21
CA ILE A 120 -6.53 -11.97 1.86
C ILE A 120 -6.80 -11.69 3.34
N LYS A 121 -5.89 -11.02 4.05
CA LYS A 121 -6.09 -10.64 5.46
C LYS A 121 -7.24 -9.65 5.66
N LYS A 122 -7.40 -8.69 4.75
CA LYS A 122 -8.44 -7.65 4.80
C LYS A 122 -9.83 -8.13 4.37
N LEU A 123 -9.91 -9.28 3.71
CA LEU A 123 -11.15 -9.89 3.21
C LEU A 123 -11.63 -11.10 4.04
N LYS A 124 -10.84 -11.56 5.01
CA LYS A 124 -11.27 -12.49 6.07
C LYS A 124 -12.13 -11.77 7.09
#